data_AF-A0A8K0IUS6-F1
#
_entry.id   AF-A0A8K0IUS6-F1
#
_cell.length_a   1.000
_cell.length_b   1.000
_cell.length_c   1.000
_cell.angle_alpha   90.00
_cell.angle_beta   90.00
_cell.angle_gamma   90.00
#
_symmetry.space_group_name_H-M   'P 1'
#
loop_
_entity.id
_entity.type
_entity.pdbx_description
1 polymer ?
#
loop_
_entity_poly.entity_id
_entity_poly.type
_entity_poly.pdbx_seq_one_letter_code
_entity_poly.pdbx_strand_id
1 'polypeptide(L)'
;MFAQSSWYLANLENIKVIKLISQVIKDFASGEIKQDSSLFNCDLTLEEYLLKSYYKTASLIAASAKAGAIFSGVGSSIREQMHEYGKNLGLSFQVVDDILDFTQSAEQLGKPAGSDLVK
;
A
#
# COMPACT_ATOMS: atom_id res chain seq x y z
N MET A 1 12.15 -11.00 9.60
CA MET A 1 12.03 -9.68 8.92
C MET A 1 11.12 -8.72 9.68
N PHE A 2 9.82 -9.00 9.87
CA PHE A 2 8.90 -8.06 10.56
C PHE A 2 9.39 -7.59 11.94
N ALA A 3 9.77 -8.51 12.83
CA ALA A 3 10.29 -8.15 14.16
C ALA A 3 11.54 -7.25 14.10
N GLN A 4 12.42 -7.48 13.12
CA GLN A 4 13.63 -6.69 12.92
C GLN A 4 13.30 -5.29 12.38
N SER A 5 12.38 -5.17 11.42
CA SER A 5 11.88 -3.88 10.94
C SER A 5 11.21 -3.06 12.05
N SER A 6 10.41 -3.71 12.91
CA SER A 6 9.80 -3.07 14.08
C SER A 6 10.85 -2.60 15.10
N TRP A 7 11.93 -3.37 15.29
CA TRP A 7 13.06 -2.96 16.14
C TRP A 7 13.77 -1.72 15.57
N TYR A 8 14.05 -1.68 14.27
CA TYR A 8 14.62 -0.48 13.63
C TYR A 8 13.67 0.71 13.72
N LEU A 9 12.37 0.51 13.51
CA LEU A 9 11.35 1.56 13.62
C LEU A 9 11.32 2.18 15.03
N ALA A 10 11.42 1.35 16.07
CA ALA A 10 11.49 1.82 17.46
C ALA A 10 12.75 2.66 17.72
N ASN A 11 13.90 2.24 17.16
CA ASN A 11 15.18 2.95 17.30
C ASN A 11 15.26 4.27 16.53
N LEU A 12 14.26 4.62 15.70
CA LEU A 12 14.18 5.96 15.10
C LEU A 12 13.81 7.04 16.11
N GLU A 13 13.30 6.67 17.29
CA GLU A 13 12.88 7.56 18.37
C GLU A 13 11.91 8.68 17.92
N ASN A 14 11.19 8.46 16.82
CA ASN A 14 10.26 9.41 16.24
C ASN A 14 8.84 8.88 16.32
N ILE A 15 8.12 9.30 17.37
CA ILE A 15 6.76 8.82 17.65
C ILE A 15 5.77 9.05 16.50
N LYS A 16 5.97 10.10 15.69
CA LYS A 16 5.10 10.40 14.55
C LYS A 16 5.28 9.37 13.45
N VAL A 17 6.52 9.01 13.14
CA VAL A 17 6.86 7.99 12.14
C VAL A 17 6.47 6.60 12.64
N ILE A 18 6.72 6.29 13.92
CA ILE A 18 6.30 5.01 14.52
C ILE A 18 4.79 4.83 14.37
N LYS A 19 3.99 5.82 14.77
CA LYS A 19 2.52 5.78 14.62
C LYS A 19 2.08 5.62 13.17
N LEU A 20 2.75 6.31 12.25
CA LEU A 20 2.44 6.27 10.82
C LEU A 20 2.65 4.86 10.25
N ILE A 21 3.79 4.22 10.56
CA ILE A 21 4.05 2.85 10.09
C ILE A 21 3.18 1.81 10.82
N SER A 22 2.86 2.02 12.10
CA SER A 22 1.87 1.19 12.80
C SER A 22 0.48 1.25 12.15
N GLN A 23 0.08 2.41 11.63
CA GLN A 23 -1.16 2.55 10.88
C GLN A 23 -1.12 1.75 9.57
N VAL A 24 0.02 1.74 8.85
CA VAL A 24 0.18 0.90 7.65
C VAL A 24 0.01 -0.58 7.96
N ILE A 25 0.58 -1.06 9.07
CA ILE A 25 0.44 -2.46 9.49
C ILE A 25 -1.04 -2.81 9.75
N LYS A 26 -1.79 -1.89 10.38
CA LYS A 26 -3.23 -2.04 10.58
C LYS A 26 -3.99 -2.02 9.25
N ASP A 27 -3.62 -1.14 8.34
CA ASP A 27 -4.22 -1.02 7.00
C ASP A 27 -4.02 -2.33 6.23
N PHE A 28 -2.82 -2.93 6.27
CA PHE A 28 -2.52 -4.22 5.66
C PHE A 28 -3.42 -5.32 6.19
N ALA A 29 -3.50 -5.47 7.51
CA ALA A 29 -4.37 -6.47 8.13
C ALA A 29 -5.85 -6.25 7.76
N SER A 30 -6.29 -4.99 7.70
CA SER A 30 -7.67 -4.66 7.31
C SER A 30 -7.94 -4.98 5.84
N GLY A 31 -6.96 -4.77 4.97
CA GLY A 31 -7.02 -5.11 3.55
C GLY A 31 -7.17 -6.60 3.32
N GLU A 32 -6.36 -7.42 3.99
CA GLU A 32 -6.42 -8.89 3.90
C GLU A 32 -7.76 -9.44 4.40
N ILE A 33 -8.23 -8.98 5.57
CA ILE A 33 -9.53 -9.40 6.11
C ILE A 33 -10.67 -9.03 5.16
N LYS A 34 -10.63 -7.82 4.58
CA LYS A 34 -11.64 -7.36 3.63
C LYS A 34 -11.60 -8.19 2.35
N GLN A 35 -10.41 -8.52 1.86
CA GLN A 35 -10.23 -9.37 0.68
C GLN A 35 -10.83 -10.76 0.91
N ASP A 36 -10.53 -11.41 2.03
CA ASP A 36 -11.11 -12.72 2.38
C ASP A 36 -12.64 -12.66 2.48
N SER A 37 -13.20 -11.59 3.07
CA SER A 37 -14.66 -11.43 3.21
C SER A 37 -15.40 -11.16 1.89
N SER A 38 -14.68 -10.79 0.84
CA SER A 38 -15.25 -10.42 -0.48
C SER A 38 -14.95 -11.44 -1.58
N LEU A 39 -14.36 -12.59 -1.22
CA LEU A 39 -14.17 -13.71 -2.14
C LEU A 39 -15.51 -14.07 -2.81
N PHE A 40 -15.49 -14.17 -4.14
CA PHE A 40 -16.63 -14.49 -5.01
C PHE A 40 -17.70 -13.39 -5.18
N ASN A 41 -17.52 -12.19 -4.63
CA ASN A 41 -18.39 -11.06 -4.97
C ASN A 41 -17.95 -10.43 -6.31
N CYS A 42 -18.75 -10.61 -7.37
CA CYS A 42 -18.49 -10.05 -8.69
C CYS A 42 -18.96 -8.59 -8.84
N ASP A 43 -19.75 -8.07 -7.89
CA ASP A 43 -20.29 -6.70 -7.91
C ASP A 43 -19.34 -5.72 -7.20
N LEU A 44 -18.04 -5.75 -7.53
CA LEU A 44 -17.04 -4.87 -6.93
C LEU A 44 -17.12 -3.47 -7.53
N THR A 45 -17.34 -2.46 -6.69
CA THR A 45 -17.31 -1.07 -7.14
C THR A 45 -15.88 -0.56 -7.32
N LEU A 46 -15.69 0.46 -8.15
CA LEU A 46 -14.39 1.12 -8.32
C LEU A 46 -13.87 1.69 -6.98
N GLU A 47 -14.75 2.20 -6.14
CA GLU A 47 -14.37 2.74 -4.83
C GLU A 47 -13.85 1.65 -3.90
N GLU A 48 -14.47 0.47 -3.89
CA GLU A 48 -13.98 -0.69 -3.14
C GLU A 48 -12.65 -1.20 -3.67
N TYR A 49 -12.48 -1.23 -4.99
CA TYR A 49 -11.21 -1.55 -5.64
C TYR A 49 -10.09 -0.58 -5.21
N LEU A 50 -10.34 0.72 -5.27
CA LEU A 50 -9.35 1.73 -4.88
C LEU A 50 -9.04 1.66 -3.38
N LEU A 51 -10.02 1.39 -2.53
CA LEU A 51 -9.82 1.21 -1.10
C LEU A 51 -8.99 -0.04 -0.80
N LYS A 52 -9.25 -1.15 -1.49
CA LYS A 52 -8.44 -2.38 -1.41
C LYS A 52 -6.99 -2.10 -1.85
N SER A 53 -6.82 -1.45 -2.99
CA SER A 53 -5.50 -1.07 -3.53
C SER A 53 -4.75 -0.13 -2.59
N TYR A 54 -5.47 0.77 -1.92
CA TYR A 54 -4.89 1.62 -0.89
C TYR A 54 -4.34 0.80 0.27
N TYR A 55 -5.15 -0.09 0.85
CA TYR A 55 -4.71 -0.92 1.96
C TYR A 55 -3.55 -1.84 1.57
N LYS A 56 -3.62 -2.52 0.44
CA LYS A 56 -2.60 -3.48 -0.01
C LYS A 56 -1.25 -2.83 -0.33
N THR A 57 -1.25 -1.65 -0.95
CA THR A 57 -0.04 -1.10 -1.58
C THR A 57 0.16 0.38 -1.28
N ALA A 58 -0.85 1.22 -1.51
CA ALA A 58 -0.63 2.68 -1.50
C ALA A 58 -0.39 3.26 -0.10
N SER A 59 -0.92 2.64 0.95
CA SER A 59 -0.76 3.08 2.35
C SER A 59 0.71 3.10 2.77
N LEU A 60 1.49 2.09 2.39
CA LEU A 60 2.93 2.02 2.68
C LEU A 60 3.73 3.09 1.94
N ILE A 61 3.40 3.33 0.66
CA ILE A 61 4.10 4.33 -0.15
C ILE A 61 3.79 5.74 0.39
N ALA A 62 2.52 6.02 0.70
CA ALA A 62 2.07 7.27 1.32
C ALA A 62 2.78 7.53 2.67
N ALA A 63 2.82 6.51 3.53
CA ALA A 63 3.51 6.57 4.81
C ALA A 63 5.01 6.80 4.66
N SER A 64 5.66 6.14 3.70
CA SER A 64 7.10 6.29 3.44
C SER A 64 7.44 7.70 2.98
N ALA A 65 6.67 8.25 2.04
CA ALA A 65 6.85 9.62 1.56
C ALA A 65 6.65 10.66 2.68
N LYS A 66 5.61 10.49 3.50
CA LYS A 66 5.35 11.35 4.66
C LYS A 66 6.41 11.20 5.76
N ALA A 67 6.92 10.00 6.00
CA ALA A 67 8.00 9.75 6.96
C ALA A 67 9.29 10.48 6.57
N GLY A 68 9.68 10.42 5.30
CA GLY A 68 10.80 11.20 4.76
C GLY A 68 10.62 12.69 5.02
N ALA A 69 9.44 13.24 4.71
CA ALA A 69 9.13 14.65 4.98
C ALA A 69 9.20 15.01 6.48
N ILE A 70 8.75 14.11 7.37
CA ILE A 70 8.86 14.32 8.82
C ILE A 70 10.33 14.45 9.23
N PHE A 71 11.21 13.58 8.73
CA PHE A 71 12.64 13.62 9.04
C PHE A 71 13.35 14.85 8.45
N SER A 72 12.89 15.36 7.31
CA SER A 72 13.41 16.60 6.71
C SER A 72 13.01 17.88 7.47
N GLY A 73 12.19 17.79 8.51
CA GLY A 73 11.82 18.94 9.34
C GLY A 73 10.87 19.94 8.67
N VAL A 74 10.35 19.66 7.47
CA VAL A 74 9.46 20.56 6.72
C VAL A 74 8.12 20.79 7.43
N GLY A 75 7.36 21.82 7.04
CA GLY A 75 6.06 22.14 7.62
C GLY A 75 4.99 21.05 7.45
N SER A 76 3.93 21.10 8.26
CA SER A 76 2.82 20.13 8.22
C SER A 76 2.13 20.04 6.87
N SER A 77 1.96 21.18 6.18
CA SER A 77 1.36 21.23 4.84
C SER A 77 2.14 20.39 3.83
N ILE A 78 3.48 20.51 3.80
CA ILE A 78 4.34 19.73 2.90
C ILE A 78 4.30 18.25 3.27
N ARG A 79 4.27 17.90 4.56
CA ARG A 79 4.15 16.50 5.00
C ARG A 79 2.85 15.86 4.50
N GLU A 80 1.75 16.59 4.48
CA GLU A 80 0.48 16.10 3.96
C GLU A 80 0.48 15.99 2.43
N GLN A 81 1.07 16.96 1.73
CA GLN A 81 1.26 16.88 0.29
C GLN A 81 2.11 15.66 -0.11
N MET A 82 3.16 15.35 0.66
CA MET A 82 3.97 14.16 0.44
C MET A 82 3.20 12.86 0.70
N HIS A 83 2.29 12.86 1.67
CA HIS A 83 1.39 11.73 1.89
C HIS A 83 0.46 11.51 0.70
N GLU A 84 -0.24 12.55 0.25
CA GLU A 84 -1.16 12.45 -0.89
C GLU A 84 -0.43 12.10 -2.19
N TYR A 85 0.78 12.63 -2.39
CA TYR A 85 1.64 12.21 -3.49
C TYR A 85 1.92 10.70 -3.45
N GLY A 86 2.40 10.18 -2.32
CA GLY A 86 2.71 8.76 -2.18
C GLY A 86 1.48 7.87 -2.32
N LYS A 87 0.32 8.31 -1.83
CA LYS A 87 -0.97 7.63 -2.00
C LYS A 87 -1.36 7.52 -3.47
N ASN A 88 -1.34 8.63 -4.21
CA ASN A 88 -1.71 8.63 -5.63
C ASN A 88 -0.72 7.82 -6.48
N LEU A 89 0.57 7.90 -6.16
CA LEU A 89 1.60 7.09 -6.80
C LEU A 89 1.36 5.60 -6.56
N GLY A 90 1.08 5.19 -5.32
CA GLY A 90 0.85 3.79 -4.98
C GLY A 90 -0.44 3.23 -5.58
N LEU A 91 -1.50 4.03 -5.66
CA LEU A 91 -2.73 3.64 -6.37
C LEU A 91 -2.47 3.46 -7.86
N SER A 92 -1.78 4.42 -8.48
CA SER A 92 -1.43 4.34 -9.90
C SER A 92 -0.55 3.12 -10.20
N PHE A 93 0.40 2.81 -9.31
CA PHE A 93 1.23 1.62 -9.41
C PHE A 93 0.39 0.33 -9.38
N GLN A 94 -0.56 0.21 -8.45
CA GLN A 94 -1.40 -0.99 -8.37
C GLN A 94 -2.31 -1.13 -9.59
N VAL A 95 -2.89 -0.04 -10.11
CA VAL A 95 -3.70 -0.10 -11.34
C VAL A 95 -2.88 -0.61 -12.51
N VAL A 96 -1.64 -0.14 -12.67
CA VAL A 96 -0.74 -0.61 -13.72
C VAL A 96 -0.37 -2.08 -13.51
N ASP A 97 -0.02 -2.49 -12.29
CA ASP A 97 0.30 -3.87 -11.92
C ASP A 97 -0.83 -4.83 -12.27
N ASP A 98 -2.08 -4.49 -11.91
CA ASP A 98 -3.26 -5.29 -12.21
C ASP A 98 -3.49 -5.38 -13.74
N ILE A 99 -3.38 -4.27 -14.48
CA ILE A 99 -3.49 -4.28 -15.96
C ILE A 99 -2.43 -5.19 -16.58
N LEU A 100 -1.20 -5.17 -16.06
CA LEU A 100 -0.12 -6.01 -16.56
C LEU A 100 -0.40 -7.50 -16.28
N ASP A 101 -0.98 -7.86 -15.14
CA ASP A 101 -1.37 -9.26 -14.84
C ASP A 101 -2.35 -9.86 -15.87
N PHE A 102 -3.19 -9.01 -16.49
CA PHE A 102 -4.10 -9.41 -17.57
C PHE A 102 -3.48 -9.37 -18.97
N THR A 103 -2.54 -8.48 -19.23
CA THR A 103 -2.11 -8.14 -20.60
C THR A 103 -0.77 -8.72 -21.01
N GLN A 104 0.10 -9.08 -20.07
CA GLN A 104 1.41 -9.65 -20.38
C GLN A 104 1.39 -11.17 -20.47
N SER A 105 2.17 -11.72 -21.40
CA SER A 105 2.45 -13.15 -21.49
C SER A 105 3.22 -13.65 -20.26
N ALA A 106 2.95 -14.88 -19.81
CA ALA A 106 3.57 -15.49 -18.63
C ALA A 106 5.11 -15.45 -18.61
N GLU A 107 5.74 -15.36 -19.77
CA GLU A 107 7.20 -15.27 -19.96
C GLU A 107 7.81 -13.93 -19.50
N GLN A 108 7.02 -12.84 -19.45
CA GLN A 108 7.50 -11.52 -19.00
C GLN A 108 7.20 -11.21 -17.52
N LEU A 109 6.14 -11.79 -16.97
CA LEU A 109 5.72 -11.61 -15.56
C LEU A 109 6.44 -12.52 -14.57
N GLY A 110 7.07 -13.61 -15.05
CA GLY A 110 7.66 -14.64 -14.19
C GLY A 110 6.65 -15.45 -13.37
N LYS A 111 5.35 -15.32 -13.71
CA LYS A 111 4.18 -15.99 -13.11
C LYS A 111 3.13 -16.23 -14.22
N PRO A 112 2.21 -17.21 -14.08
CA PRO A 112 1.12 -17.37 -15.03
C PRO A 112 0.26 -16.10 -15.09
N ALA A 113 -0.07 -15.62 -16.29
CA ALA A 113 -0.99 -14.50 -16.48
C ALA A 113 -2.38 -14.82 -15.92
N GLY A 114 -3.07 -13.82 -15.36
CA GLY A 114 -4.37 -13.99 -14.71
C GLY A 114 -4.32 -14.73 -13.38
N SER A 115 -3.16 -14.78 -12.72
CA SER A 115 -3.01 -15.46 -11.42
C SER A 115 -3.88 -14.85 -10.33
N ASP A 116 -4.24 -13.57 -10.46
CA ASP A 116 -5.15 -12.89 -9.54
C ASP A 116 -6.64 -13.28 -9.74
N LEU A 117 -7.01 -13.89 -10.88
CA LEU A 117 -8.35 -14.44 -11.11
C LEU A 117 -8.53 -15.89 -10.64
N VAL A 118 -7.42 -16.63 -10.45
CA VAL A 118 -7.45 -18.07 -10.17
C VAL A 118 -7.44 -18.35 -8.65
N LYS A 119 -7.26 -17.33 -7.81
CA LYS A 119 -7.35 -17.41 -6.35
C LYS A 119 -8.76 -17.13 -5.84
#